data_AF-A0A938Y316-F1
#
_entry.id   AF-A0A938Y316-F1
#
_cell.length_a   1.000
_cell.length_b   1.000
_cell.length_c   1.000
_cell.angle_alpha   90.00
_cell.angle_beta   90.00
_cell.angle_gamma   90.00
#
_symmetry.space_group_name_H-M   'P 1'
#
loop_
_entity.id
_entity.type
_entity.pdbx_description
1 polymer ?
#
loop_
_entity_poly.entity_id
_entity_poly.type
_entity_poly.pdbx_seq_one_letter_code
_entity_poly.pdbx_strand_id
1 'polypeptide(L)'
;MFGFSKKEKKPDGTDLLLIAVDSQNRSLYQVAFPSIVANDIVSMLKKLQRSPLNKKDYIGEIGGFRIMTHIEAATHVEILDEADLQAHPVQIQDFANMLLMRLEALEQSGKLEDSEDLAFLMGELVMLRDGSFVPQK
;
A
#
# COMPACT_ATOMS: atom_id res chain seq x y z
N MET A 1 -12.63 -2.79 -20.49
CA MET A 1 -12.88 -1.33 -20.47
C MET A 1 -13.20 -0.93 -19.03
N PHE A 2 -12.26 -0.30 -18.32
CA PHE A 2 -12.55 0.27 -17.00
C PHE A 2 -12.98 1.74 -17.19
N GLY A 3 -14.24 2.03 -16.90
CA GLY A 3 -14.77 3.38 -16.85
C GLY A 3 -14.46 3.98 -15.49
N PHE A 4 -13.59 4.98 -15.44
CA PHE A 4 -13.37 5.78 -14.24
C PHE A 4 -14.66 6.54 -13.92
N SER A 5 -15.35 6.12 -12.87
CA SER A 5 -16.49 6.86 -12.31
C SER A 5 -16.04 8.27 -11.95
N LYS A 6 -16.90 9.25 -12.27
CA LYS A 6 -16.73 10.70 -12.03
C LYS A 6 -16.10 10.96 -10.65
N LYS A 7 -14.83 11.41 -10.63
CA LYS A 7 -14.11 11.79 -9.41
C LYS A 7 -14.75 13.06 -8.85
N GLU A 8 -15.55 12.93 -7.78
CA GLU A 8 -15.77 14.07 -6.87
C GLU A 8 -14.39 14.53 -6.40
N LYS A 9 -14.10 15.83 -6.51
CA LYS A 9 -12.83 16.40 -6.06
C LYS A 9 -12.75 16.22 -4.54
N LYS A 10 -12.10 15.13 -4.09
CA LYS A 10 -11.70 14.99 -2.69
C LYS A 10 -10.83 16.22 -2.34
N PRO A 11 -11.02 16.82 -1.16
CA PRO A 11 -10.24 17.98 -0.73
C PRO A 11 -8.73 17.67 -0.77
N ASP A 12 -7.91 18.70 -1.02
CA ASP A 12 -6.45 18.59 -0.89
C ASP A 12 -6.12 18.19 0.55
N GLY A 13 -5.64 16.96 0.73
CA GLY A 13 -5.42 16.35 2.04
C GLY A 13 -4.54 15.11 1.93
N THR A 14 -4.19 14.56 3.10
CA THR A 14 -3.49 13.29 3.21
C THR A 14 -4.44 12.25 3.79
N ASP A 15 -4.61 11.14 3.10
CA ASP A 15 -5.29 9.97 3.65
C ASP A 15 -4.25 9.08 4.33
N LEU A 16 -4.69 8.39 5.40
CA LEU A 16 -3.83 7.49 6.17
C LEU A 16 -4.51 6.13 6.38
N LEU A 17 -3.77 5.06 6.12
CA LEU A 17 -4.18 3.70 6.42
C LEU A 17 -3.44 3.18 7.65
N LEU A 18 -4.20 2.63 8.59
CA LEU A 18 -3.67 1.80 9.66
C LEU A 18 -3.73 0.34 9.20
N ILE A 19 -2.57 -0.26 9.01
CA ILE A 19 -2.40 -1.62 8.53
C ILE A 19 -1.78 -2.45 9.64
N ALA A 20 -2.53 -3.42 10.17
CA ALA A 20 -1.99 -4.40 11.08
C ALA A 20 -1.28 -5.51 10.31
N VAL A 21 -0.17 -5.99 10.85
CA VAL A 21 0.54 -7.16 10.35
C VAL A 21 0.76 -8.13 11.51
N ASP A 22 0.82 -9.41 11.19
CA ASP A 22 1.13 -10.44 12.17
C ASP A 22 2.67 -10.62 12.26
N SER A 23 3.40 -9.64 12.79
CA SER A 23 4.86 -9.70 12.91
C SER A 23 5.31 -9.43 14.36
N GLN A 24 6.41 -10.08 14.76
CA GLN A 24 7.02 -9.89 16.09
C GLN A 24 7.77 -8.55 16.20
N ASN A 25 8.23 -7.99 15.08
CA ASN A 25 9.05 -6.78 15.05
C ASN A 25 8.21 -5.50 14.98
N ARG A 26 7.22 -5.49 14.09
CA ARG A 26 6.34 -4.34 13.87
C ARG A 26 4.94 -4.86 13.68
N SER A 27 4.00 -4.46 14.55
CA SER A 27 2.61 -4.91 14.47
C SER A 27 1.74 -4.00 13.63
N LEU A 28 2.16 -2.75 13.40
CA LEU A 28 1.33 -1.73 12.75
C LEU A 28 2.13 -0.82 11.81
N TYR A 29 1.57 -0.60 10.63
CA TYR A 29 2.03 0.38 9.65
C TYR A 29 1.00 1.50 9.56
N GLN A 30 1.49 2.74 9.62
CA GLN A 30 0.72 3.92 9.26
C GLN A 30 1.19 4.31 7.86
N VAL A 31 0.32 4.18 6.85
CA VAL A 31 0.67 4.45 5.45
C VAL A 31 -0.06 5.69 4.96
N ALA A 32 0.68 6.73 4.62
CA ALA A 32 0.15 8.01 4.16
C ALA A 32 0.17 8.12 2.63
N PHE A 33 -0.85 8.77 2.06
CA PHE A 33 -0.93 9.07 0.63
C PHE A 33 -1.84 10.27 0.33
N PRO A 34 -1.67 10.91 -0.84
CA PRO A 34 -2.54 12.01 -1.24
C PRO A 34 -4.01 11.57 -1.40
N SER A 35 -4.95 12.35 -0.85
CA SER A 35 -6.39 12.06 -0.93
C SER A 35 -6.92 11.92 -2.37
N ILE A 36 -6.30 12.59 -3.33
CA ILE A 36 -6.69 12.57 -4.76
C ILE A 36 -6.60 11.17 -5.41
N VAL A 37 -5.73 10.30 -4.88
CA VAL A 37 -5.53 8.91 -5.36
C VAL A 37 -6.02 7.86 -4.36
N ALA A 38 -6.71 8.28 -3.29
CA ALA A 38 -7.08 7.40 -2.19
C ALA A 38 -7.91 6.19 -2.62
N ASN A 39 -8.91 6.39 -3.48
CA ASN A 39 -9.80 5.31 -3.91
C ASN A 39 -9.02 4.21 -4.66
N ASP A 40 -8.07 4.61 -5.50
CA ASP A 40 -7.26 3.69 -6.31
C ASP A 40 -6.32 2.88 -5.39
N ILE A 41 -5.63 3.56 -4.46
CA ILE A 41 -4.74 2.93 -3.47
C ILE A 41 -5.50 1.97 -2.56
N VAL A 42 -6.62 2.40 -1.98
CA VAL A 42 -7.40 1.58 -1.04
C VAL A 42 -8.01 0.38 -1.75
N SER A 43 -8.47 0.54 -2.99
CA SER A 43 -8.99 -0.55 -3.81
C SER A 43 -7.90 -1.59 -4.10
N MET A 44 -6.71 -1.15 -4.52
CA MET A 44 -5.59 -2.04 -4.79
C MET A 44 -5.14 -2.79 -3.53
N LEU A 45 -4.92 -2.09 -2.42
CA LEU A 45 -4.48 -2.73 -1.17
C LEU A 45 -5.55 -3.68 -0.62
N LYS A 46 -6.85 -3.40 -0.80
CA LYS A 46 -7.93 -4.35 -0.47
C LYS A 46 -7.92 -5.59 -1.36
N LYS A 47 -7.57 -5.45 -2.66
CA LYS A 47 -7.39 -6.61 -3.55
C LYS A 47 -6.20 -7.46 -3.09
N LEU A 48 -5.05 -6.83 -2.82
CA LEU A 48 -3.87 -7.52 -2.32
C LEU A 48 -4.16 -8.20 -0.97
N GLN A 49 -4.85 -7.53 -0.04
CA GLN A 49 -5.24 -8.10 1.25
C GLN A 49 -6.03 -9.42 1.10
N ARG A 50 -6.89 -9.51 0.09
CA ARG A 50 -7.72 -10.69 -0.21
C ARG A 50 -7.01 -11.73 -1.08
N SER A 51 -5.87 -11.37 -1.66
CA SER A 51 -5.11 -12.24 -2.57
C SER A 51 -4.44 -13.38 -1.78
N PRO A 52 -4.30 -14.57 -2.39
CA PRO A 52 -3.44 -15.64 -1.87
C PRO A 52 -1.99 -15.22 -1.65
N LEU A 53 -1.55 -14.12 -2.28
CA LEU A 53 -0.22 -13.54 -2.13
C LEU A 53 -0.02 -12.85 -0.77
N ASN A 54 -1.09 -12.52 -0.04
CA ASN A 54 -1.00 -11.92 1.30
C ASN A 54 -0.66 -12.96 2.37
N LYS A 55 0.54 -13.55 2.27
CA LYS A 55 1.09 -14.52 3.22
C LYS A 55 2.54 -14.19 3.51
N LYS A 56 3.01 -14.57 4.71
CA LYS A 56 4.39 -14.30 5.14
C LYS A 56 5.42 -14.93 4.21
N ASP A 57 5.10 -16.10 3.67
CA ASP A 57 5.97 -16.82 2.73
C ASP A 57 6.23 -16.04 1.43
N TYR A 58 5.37 -15.06 1.10
CA TYR A 58 5.42 -14.34 -0.17
C TYR A 58 5.84 -12.88 -0.01
N ILE A 59 5.24 -12.16 0.95
CA ILE A 59 5.52 -10.73 1.19
C ILE A 59 6.22 -10.46 2.53
N GLY A 60 6.83 -11.50 3.12
CA GLY A 60 7.68 -11.40 4.31
C GLY A 60 6.92 -10.96 5.56
N GLU A 61 7.51 -10.09 6.36
CA GLU A 61 6.93 -9.61 7.63
C GLU A 61 5.62 -8.81 7.46
N ILE A 62 5.32 -8.35 6.24
CA ILE A 62 4.05 -7.67 5.91
C ILE A 62 2.94 -8.71 5.62
N GLY A 63 3.30 -9.98 5.44
CA GLY A 63 2.37 -11.03 5.07
C GLY A 63 1.26 -11.26 6.10
N GLY A 64 0.06 -11.46 5.60
CA GLY A 64 -1.15 -11.57 6.41
C GLY A 64 -1.66 -10.21 6.90
N PHE A 65 -1.27 -9.11 6.24
CA PHE A 65 -1.71 -7.79 6.67
C PHE A 65 -3.22 -7.61 6.56
N ARG A 66 -3.75 -6.71 7.39
CA ARG A 66 -5.14 -6.28 7.36
C ARG A 66 -5.22 -4.76 7.51
N ILE A 67 -5.91 -4.12 6.58
CA ILE A 67 -6.33 -2.73 6.71
C ILE A 67 -7.37 -2.65 7.83
N MET A 68 -6.99 -1.99 8.92
CA MET A 68 -7.85 -1.79 10.09
C MET A 68 -8.74 -0.57 9.94
N THR A 69 -8.17 0.54 9.47
CA THR A 69 -8.83 1.84 9.42
C THR A 69 -8.27 2.67 8.29
N HIS A 70 -9.15 3.46 7.68
CA HIS A 70 -8.81 4.47 6.69
C HIS A 70 -9.30 5.82 7.21
N ILE A 71 -8.35 6.72 7.43
CA ILE A 71 -8.58 8.10 7.85
C ILE A 71 -8.50 8.96 6.60
N GLU A 72 -9.59 9.63 6.25
CA GLU A 72 -9.69 10.43 5.03
C GLU A 72 -9.41 11.91 5.30
N ALA A 73 -8.71 12.55 4.36
CA ALA A 73 -8.47 13.99 4.32
C ALA A 73 -7.94 14.59 5.63
N ALA A 74 -6.98 13.90 6.26
CA ALA A 74 -6.27 14.46 7.40
C ALA A 74 -5.48 15.69 6.96
N THR A 75 -5.66 16.79 7.69
CA THR A 75 -4.95 18.05 7.46
C THR A 75 -3.60 18.09 8.16
N HIS A 76 -3.43 17.26 9.19
CA HIS A 76 -2.19 17.12 9.95
C HIS A 76 -2.10 15.69 10.52
N VAL A 77 -0.88 15.16 10.58
CA VAL A 77 -0.58 13.88 11.23
C VAL A 77 0.59 14.11 12.17
N GLU A 78 0.34 13.86 13.45
CA GLU A 78 1.35 13.94 14.52
C GLU A 78 1.60 12.54 15.06
N ILE A 79 2.86 12.13 15.14
CA ILE A 79 3.25 10.87 15.77
C ILE A 79 3.83 11.17 17.15
N LEU A 80 3.17 10.65 18.17
CA LEU A 80 3.61 10.73 19.55
C LEU A 80 4.42 9.48 19.88
N ASP A 81 5.67 9.46 19.43
CA ASP A 81 6.65 8.42 19.78
C ASP A 81 7.76 9.05 20.64
N GLU A 82 7.80 8.68 21.92
CA GLU A 82 8.78 9.22 22.87
C GLU A 82 10.18 8.63 22.65
N ALA A 83 10.30 7.49 21.95
CA ALA A 83 11.57 6.85 21.64
C ALA A 83 12.14 7.32 20.30
N ASP A 84 11.29 7.70 19.34
CA ASP A 84 11.69 8.24 18.03
C ASP A 84 10.91 9.51 17.67
N LEU A 85 11.51 10.66 17.99
CA LEU A 85 10.95 11.98 17.71
C LEU A 85 10.88 12.33 16.21
N GLN A 86 11.47 11.52 15.33
CA GLN A 86 11.40 11.70 13.87
C GLN A 86 10.43 10.72 13.22
N ALA A 87 9.71 9.91 14.00
CA ALA A 87 8.75 8.97 13.50
C ALA A 87 7.73 9.68 12.60
N HIS A 88 7.60 9.19 11.37
CA HIS A 88 6.61 9.66 10.41
C HIS A 88 5.86 8.47 9.82
N PRO A 89 4.64 8.67 9.30
CA PRO A 89 3.95 7.64 8.55
C PRO A 89 4.82 7.21 7.36
N VAL A 90 4.76 5.92 7.03
CA VAL A 90 5.40 5.38 5.84
C VAL A 90 4.68 5.96 4.62
N GLN A 91 5.41 6.50 3.65
CA GLN A 91 4.80 6.98 2.42
C GLN A 91 4.33 5.79 1.58
N ILE A 92 3.23 5.93 0.83
CA ILE A 92 2.70 4.84 0.01
C ILE A 92 3.73 4.30 -1.00
N GLN A 93 4.62 5.16 -1.52
CA GLN A 93 5.69 4.77 -2.43
C GLN A 93 6.64 3.78 -1.76
N ASP A 94 7.07 4.08 -0.52
CA ASP A 94 7.96 3.23 0.26
C ASP A 94 7.27 1.90 0.61
N PHE A 95 6.01 1.98 1.04
CA PHE A 95 5.22 0.78 1.34
C PHE A 95 5.04 -0.11 0.11
N ALA A 96 4.76 0.49 -1.06
CA ALA A 96 4.67 -0.22 -2.32
C ALA A 96 6.01 -0.87 -2.70
N ASN A 97 7.13 -0.16 -2.50
CA ASN A 97 8.46 -0.68 -2.76
C ASN A 97 8.80 -1.88 -1.86
N MET A 98 8.43 -1.81 -0.57
CA MET A 98 8.62 -2.94 0.37
C MET A 98 7.90 -4.20 -0.10
N LEU A 99 6.67 -4.06 -0.61
CA LEU A 99 5.89 -5.17 -1.17
C LEU A 99 6.50 -5.68 -2.48
N LEU A 100 6.85 -4.75 -3.38
CA LEU A 100 7.36 -5.06 -4.72
C LEU A 100 8.67 -5.85 -4.65
N MET A 101 9.64 -5.42 -3.83
CA MET A 101 10.92 -6.13 -3.66
C MET A 101 10.72 -7.60 -3.25
N ARG A 102 9.67 -7.90 -2.48
CA ARG A 102 9.37 -9.28 -2.06
C ARG A 102 8.74 -10.08 -3.19
N LEU A 103 7.81 -9.49 -3.94
CA LEU A 103 7.16 -10.14 -5.07
C LEU A 103 8.14 -10.38 -6.23
N GLU A 104 9.03 -9.44 -6.54
CA GLU A 104 10.10 -9.59 -7.53
C GLU A 104 11.06 -10.73 -7.17
N ALA A 105 11.48 -10.82 -5.90
CA ALA A 105 12.32 -11.93 -5.43
C ALA A 105 11.60 -13.28 -5.53
N LEU A 106 10.29 -13.29 -5.32
CA LEU A 106 9.46 -14.49 -5.42
C LEU A 106 9.28 -14.95 -6.88
N GLU A 107 9.01 -14.01 -7.79
CA GLU A 107 8.96 -14.24 -9.25
C GLU A 107 10.29 -14.83 -9.75
N GLN A 108 11.42 -14.21 -9.39
CA GLN A 108 12.76 -14.69 -9.75
C GLN A 108 13.07 -16.10 -9.21
N SER A 109 12.44 -16.49 -8.09
CA SER A 109 12.64 -17.82 -7.50
C SER A 109 11.89 -18.93 -8.21
N GLY A 110 10.96 -18.61 -9.12
CA GLY A 110 10.13 -19.58 -9.85
C GLY A 110 9.16 -20.36 -8.95
N LYS A 111 8.94 -19.92 -7.70
CA LYS A 111 8.07 -20.58 -6.72
C LYS A 111 6.58 -20.38 -6.99
N LEU A 112 6.22 -19.38 -7.78
CA LEU A 112 4.87 -19.14 -8.24
C LEU A 112 4.80 -19.56 -9.71
N GLU A 113 3.82 -20.40 -10.05
CA GLU A 113 3.39 -20.55 -11.45
C GLU A 113 2.89 -19.18 -11.94
N ASP A 114 3.23 -18.82 -13.19
CA ASP A 114 2.85 -17.55 -13.81
C ASP A 114 1.36 -17.26 -13.58
N SER A 115 1.10 -16.34 -12.67
CA SER A 115 -0.24 -15.94 -12.28
C SER A 115 -0.49 -14.55 -12.84
N GLU A 116 -1.50 -14.43 -13.70
CA GLU A 116 -1.96 -13.12 -14.21
C GLU A 116 -2.20 -12.12 -13.06
N ASP A 117 -2.63 -12.61 -11.90
CA ASP A 117 -2.83 -11.81 -10.69
C ASP A 117 -1.52 -11.25 -10.12
N LEU A 118 -0.42 -12.02 -10.17
CA LEU A 118 0.90 -11.57 -9.70
C LEU A 118 1.42 -10.45 -10.60
N ALA A 119 1.40 -10.66 -11.92
CA ALA A 119 1.84 -9.67 -12.90
C ALA A 119 1.00 -8.39 -12.80
N PHE A 120 -0.32 -8.52 -12.64
CA PHE A 120 -1.23 -7.40 -12.42
C PHE A 120 -0.88 -6.61 -11.14
N LEU A 121 -0.70 -7.29 -10.01
CA LEU A 121 -0.38 -6.64 -8.73
C LEU A 121 1.00 -5.97 -8.75
N MET A 122 2.00 -6.60 -9.37
CA MET A 122 3.32 -6.01 -9.54
C MET A 122 3.27 -4.75 -10.41
N GLY A 123 2.51 -4.77 -11.51
CA GLY A 123 2.30 -3.59 -12.35
C GLY A 123 1.69 -2.41 -11.59
N GLU A 124 0.64 -2.67 -10.80
CA GLU A 124 0.01 -1.64 -9.96
C GLU A 124 0.97 -1.10 -8.89
N LEU A 125 1.78 -1.96 -8.26
CA LEU A 125 2.76 -1.53 -7.26
C LEU A 125 3.91 -0.71 -7.86
N VAL A 126 4.38 -1.06 -9.06
CA VAL A 126 5.38 -0.28 -9.81
C VAL A 126 4.87 1.13 -10.08
N MET A 127 3.64 1.25 -10.58
CA MET A 127 3.03 2.56 -10.81
C MET A 127 2.97 3.40 -9.51
N LEU A 128 2.83 2.76 -8.34
CA LEU A 128 2.62 3.45 -7.06
C LEU A 128 3.95 3.98 -6.56
N ARG A 129 4.96 3.13 -6.58
CA ARG A 129 6.35 3.48 -6.28
C ARG A 129 6.80 4.68 -7.14
N ASP A 130 6.49 4.65 -8.43
CA ASP A 130 6.94 5.66 -9.39
C ASP A 130 6.11 6.96 -9.32
N GLY A 131 5.03 7.00 -8.53
CA GLY A 131 4.14 8.16 -8.41
C GLY A 131 3.29 8.43 -9.65
N SER A 132 3.28 7.50 -10.61
CA SER A 132 2.59 7.58 -11.91
C SER A 132 1.06 7.58 -11.81
N PHE A 133 0.51 7.40 -10.60
CA PHE A 133 -0.93 7.51 -10.32
C PHE A 133 -1.44 8.95 -10.23
N VAL A 134 -0.55 9.93 -10.05
CA VAL A 134 -0.94 11.33 -10.07
C VAL A 134 -1.10 11.74 -11.54
N PRO A 135 -2.30 12.14 -12.00
CA PRO A 135 -2.45 12.67 -13.35
C PRO A 135 -1.51 13.86 -13.50
N GLN A 136 -0.56 13.77 -14.44
CA GLN A 136 0.22 14.94 -14.82
C GLN A 136 -0.77 15.99 -15.33
N LYS A 137 -0.79 17.16 -14.68
CA LYS A 137 -1.60 18.29 -15.11
C LYS A 137 -1.13 18.82 -16.46
#